data_AF-C0R3E5-F1
#
_entry.id   AF-C0R3E5-F1
#
_cell.length_a   1.000
_cell.length_b   1.000
_cell.length_c   1.000
_cell.angle_alpha   90.00
_cell.angle_beta   90.00
_cell.angle_gamma   90.00
#
_symmetry.space_group_name_H-M   'P 1'
#
loop_
_entity.id
_entity.type
_entity.pdbx_description
1 polymer ?
#
loop_
_entity_poly.entity_id
_entity_poly.type
_entity_poly.pdbx_seq_one_letter_code
_entity_poly.pdbx_strand_id
1 'polypeptide(L)'
;MSEANPIVTLKAKIKEFGFSELKAGESNKSANSGETMYFDFPRMNFVINGKIIDTVLTSALIEGAQYRKSNLFNSYDIYSSETAREKQREIDTDYGRAFVDSVLKDLEKELAHNALCELWKSHCKNSEIPDYQKTTSYGKDFERFYNAGREHLHLLLKVGDENKNYRPFVKEVFKEMFQYAEASVPNDPILEEIITNCNQAGYEFAVSIPILESSLLEYGLKGEYSKNKTMCIDCADPISTKVKSDMLVFVTKFDNPGEKICDLSTSLEFVLESQDGVTYKDGKLLLTIPKELKNYKGESRNLFDVIKEYFQKFCEKLGFKFEIKTQKIEHDLDDSLKVNSHLESLRPPICSNNYALGH
;
A
#
# COMPACT_ATOMS: atom_id res chain seq x y z
N MET A 1 28.24 -28.68 1.78
CA MET A 1 28.57 -27.29 2.16
C MET A 1 27.82 -27.00 3.44
N SER A 2 28.51 -26.69 4.54
CA SER A 2 27.82 -26.32 5.78
C SER A 2 27.13 -24.97 5.56
N GLU A 3 25.80 -24.94 5.61
CA GLU A 3 25.06 -23.68 5.64
C GLU A 3 25.58 -22.83 6.79
N ALA A 4 25.98 -21.59 6.50
CA ALA A 4 26.50 -20.68 7.51
C ALA A 4 25.42 -20.45 8.57
N ASN A 5 25.80 -20.52 9.86
CA ASN A 5 24.89 -20.32 10.97
C ASN A 5 24.08 -19.01 10.77
N PRO A 6 22.74 -19.05 10.75
CA PRO A 6 21.89 -17.88 10.47
C PRO A 6 22.17 -16.68 11.38
N ILE A 7 22.57 -16.91 12.64
CA ILE A 7 22.99 -15.84 13.59
C ILE A 7 24.25 -15.14 13.13
N VAL A 8 25.24 -15.88 12.62
CA VAL A 8 26.51 -15.31 12.13
C VAL A 8 26.23 -14.45 10.90
N THR A 9 25.41 -14.96 9.99
CA THR A 9 24.93 -14.22 8.82
C THR A 9 24.15 -12.96 9.23
N LEU A 10 23.28 -13.05 10.23
CA LEU A 10 22.51 -11.92 10.74
C LEU A 10 23.42 -10.84 11.38
N LYS A 11 24.43 -11.23 12.16
CA LYS A 11 25.43 -10.29 12.70
C LYS A 11 26.17 -9.55 11.59
N ALA A 12 26.55 -10.24 10.52
CA ALA A 12 27.21 -9.62 9.38
C ALA A 12 26.26 -8.65 8.65
N LYS A 13 25.03 -9.08 8.36
CA LYS A 13 24.01 -8.23 7.72
C LYS A 13 23.74 -6.96 8.50
N ILE A 14 23.57 -7.04 9.82
CA ILE A 14 23.34 -5.84 10.65
C ILE A 14 24.53 -4.89 10.59
N LYS A 15 25.78 -5.39 10.51
CA LYS A 15 26.98 -4.54 10.37
C LYS A 15 27.07 -3.83 9.02
N GLU A 16 26.43 -4.35 7.99
CA GLU A 16 26.41 -3.75 6.65
C GLU A 16 25.16 -2.89 6.40
N PHE A 17 24.06 -3.14 7.14
CA PHE A 17 22.77 -2.47 6.95
C PHE A 17 22.81 -0.94 7.13
N GLY A 18 22.40 -0.18 6.12
CA GLY A 18 22.35 1.29 6.17
C GLY A 18 20.96 1.86 5.87
N PHE A 19 20.80 3.18 5.99
CA PHE A 19 19.55 3.86 5.61
C PHE A 19 19.17 3.66 4.13
N SER A 20 20.16 3.41 3.26
CA SER A 20 19.93 3.08 1.85
C SER A 20 19.11 1.80 1.67
N GLU A 21 19.23 0.85 2.60
CA GLU A 21 18.48 -0.40 2.57
C GLU A 21 17.01 -0.22 2.96
N LEU A 22 16.62 0.95 3.51
CA LEU A 22 15.21 1.34 3.72
C LEU A 22 14.48 1.70 2.43
N LYS A 23 15.22 1.82 1.33
CA LYS A 23 14.70 2.24 0.04
C LYS A 23 14.78 1.09 -0.95
N ALA A 24 13.95 1.16 -1.98
CA ALA A 24 14.15 0.33 -3.15
C ALA A 24 15.53 0.64 -3.75
N GLY A 25 16.32 -0.40 -4.02
CA GLY A 25 17.63 -0.25 -4.68
C GLY A 25 17.48 0.33 -6.09
N GLU A 26 18.53 0.99 -6.58
CA GLU A 26 18.54 1.62 -7.93
C GLU A 26 18.23 0.64 -9.06
N SER A 27 18.57 -0.64 -8.89
CA SER A 27 18.30 -1.71 -9.86
C SER A 27 16.85 -2.21 -9.84
N ASN A 28 16.04 -1.83 -8.85
CA ASN A 28 14.63 -2.25 -8.74
C ASN A 28 13.76 -1.45 -9.71
N LYS A 29 13.75 -1.87 -10.98
CA LYS A 29 13.04 -1.19 -12.07
C LYS A 29 11.55 -1.00 -11.79
N SER A 30 10.86 -1.99 -11.22
CA SER A 30 9.42 -1.92 -10.96
C SER A 30 9.05 -0.93 -9.85
N ALA A 31 9.84 -0.86 -8.77
CA ALA A 31 9.62 0.17 -7.75
C ALA A 31 9.97 1.56 -8.29
N ASN A 32 11.11 1.69 -8.96
CA ASN A 32 11.60 2.97 -9.48
C ASN A 32 10.74 3.53 -10.63
N SER A 33 10.03 2.68 -11.37
CA SER A 33 9.07 3.11 -12.40
C SER A 33 7.66 3.39 -11.86
N GLY A 34 7.41 3.18 -10.58
CA GLY A 34 6.08 3.28 -9.96
C GLY A 34 5.15 2.10 -10.28
N GLU A 35 5.59 1.10 -11.04
CA GLU A 35 4.80 -0.08 -11.40
C GLU A 35 4.34 -0.84 -10.16
N THR A 36 5.24 -1.04 -9.18
CA THR A 36 4.89 -1.72 -7.93
C THR A 36 3.76 -0.99 -7.20
N MET A 37 3.85 0.34 -7.07
CA MET A 37 2.81 1.11 -6.40
C MET A 37 1.48 1.09 -7.17
N TYR A 38 1.52 1.19 -8.51
CA TYR A 38 0.31 1.05 -9.34
C TYR A 38 -0.44 -0.25 -9.04
N PHE A 39 0.28 -1.38 -8.95
CA PHE A 39 -0.34 -2.68 -8.65
C PHE A 39 -0.70 -2.89 -7.18
N ASP A 40 -0.08 -2.14 -6.27
CA ASP A 40 -0.30 -2.26 -4.83
C ASP A 40 -1.40 -1.35 -4.31
N PHE A 41 -1.82 -0.31 -5.04
CA PHE A 41 -3.01 0.49 -4.71
C PHE A 41 -4.23 -0.37 -4.32
N PRO A 42 -4.66 -1.38 -5.10
CA PRO A 42 -5.78 -2.25 -4.75
C PRO A 42 -5.44 -3.35 -3.72
N ARG A 43 -4.21 -3.39 -3.19
CA ARG A 43 -3.73 -4.43 -2.26
C ARG A 43 -3.49 -3.93 -0.84
N MET A 44 -3.44 -2.61 -0.65
CA MET A 44 -3.23 -2.00 0.66
C MET A 44 -4.21 -0.85 0.90
N ASN A 45 -4.51 -0.63 2.17
CA ASN A 45 -5.25 0.53 2.62
C ASN A 45 -4.30 1.69 2.88
N PHE A 46 -4.82 2.89 2.76
CA PHE A 46 -4.14 4.12 3.16
C PHE A 46 -4.96 4.85 4.20
N VAL A 47 -4.27 5.48 5.13
CA VAL A 47 -4.87 6.43 6.06
C VAL A 47 -4.13 7.74 5.88
N ILE A 48 -4.79 8.73 5.29
CA ILE A 48 -4.20 10.05 5.06
C ILE A 48 -4.86 11.05 6.01
N ASN A 49 -4.08 11.71 6.87
CA ASN A 49 -4.59 12.62 7.93
C ASN A 49 -5.80 12.03 8.70
N GLY A 50 -5.76 10.72 8.98
CA GLY A 50 -6.84 10.00 9.67
C GLY A 50 -8.03 9.57 8.80
N LYS A 51 -8.12 9.96 7.53
CA LYS A 51 -9.16 9.51 6.60
C LYS A 51 -8.73 8.20 5.92
N ILE A 52 -9.59 7.19 6.00
CA ILE A 52 -9.35 5.87 5.41
C ILE A 52 -9.66 5.92 3.91
N ILE A 53 -8.73 5.39 3.12
CA ILE A 53 -8.86 5.10 1.70
C ILE A 53 -8.57 3.61 1.55
N ASP A 54 -9.63 2.83 1.45
CA ASP A 54 -9.52 1.38 1.41
C ASP A 54 -9.24 0.85 -0.01
N THR A 55 -8.98 -0.46 -0.08
CA THR A 55 -8.71 -1.15 -1.34
C THR A 55 -9.87 -1.11 -2.33
N VAL A 56 -11.11 -0.90 -1.89
CA VAL A 56 -12.28 -0.80 -2.77
C VAL A 56 -12.24 0.52 -3.53
N LEU A 57 -11.97 1.64 -2.83
CA LEU A 57 -11.85 2.95 -3.47
C LEU A 57 -10.69 2.98 -4.47
N THR A 58 -9.53 2.45 -4.09
CA THR A 58 -8.38 2.37 -5.01
C THR A 58 -8.63 1.39 -6.16
N SER A 59 -9.36 0.28 -5.95
CA SER A 59 -9.79 -0.60 -7.04
C SER A 59 -10.72 0.10 -8.02
N ALA A 60 -11.69 0.87 -7.54
CA ALA A 60 -12.59 1.65 -8.40
C ALA A 60 -11.80 2.61 -9.30
N LEU A 61 -10.77 3.26 -8.76
CA LEU A 61 -9.86 4.11 -9.52
C LEU A 61 -9.13 3.33 -10.61
N ILE A 62 -8.56 2.16 -10.29
CA ILE A 62 -7.86 1.34 -11.27
C ILE A 62 -8.82 0.85 -12.37
N GLU A 63 -10.04 0.44 -12.02
CA GLU A 63 -11.09 0.06 -12.97
C GLU A 63 -11.46 1.23 -13.91
N GLY A 64 -11.58 2.44 -13.36
CA GLY A 64 -11.80 3.66 -14.13
C GLY A 64 -10.67 3.90 -15.15
N ALA A 65 -9.43 3.70 -14.74
CA ALA A 65 -8.28 3.82 -15.64
C ALA A 65 -8.22 2.70 -16.69
N GLN A 66 -8.70 1.49 -16.39
CA GLN A 66 -8.68 0.37 -17.33
C GLN A 66 -9.83 0.39 -18.34
N TYR A 67 -10.92 1.08 -18.02
CA TYR A 67 -12.17 1.10 -18.79
C TYR A 67 -12.00 1.30 -20.31
N ARG A 68 -11.06 2.16 -20.74
CA ARG A 68 -10.86 2.45 -22.18
C ARG A 68 -9.98 1.43 -22.90
N LYS A 69 -9.35 0.49 -22.19
CA LYS A 69 -8.58 -0.60 -22.83
C LYS A 69 -9.51 -1.60 -23.52
N SER A 70 -10.79 -1.60 -23.16
CA SER A 70 -11.84 -2.38 -23.81
C SER A 70 -12.80 -1.48 -24.58
N ASN A 71 -12.76 -1.61 -25.90
CA ASN A 71 -13.92 -1.49 -26.80
C ASN A 71 -14.59 -0.11 -26.91
N LEU A 72 -14.30 0.63 -27.99
CA LEU A 72 -15.31 0.82 -29.04
C LEU A 72 -14.78 1.58 -30.27
N PHE A 73 -13.78 2.46 -30.14
CA PHE A 73 -13.30 3.27 -31.27
C PHE A 73 -11.80 3.52 -31.20
N ASN A 74 -11.02 2.71 -31.91
CA ASN A 74 -9.70 3.15 -32.29
C ASN A 74 -9.90 4.23 -33.36
N SER A 75 -9.47 5.48 -33.13
CA SER A 75 -9.62 6.55 -34.13
C SER A 75 -9.04 6.16 -35.49
N TYR A 76 -8.05 5.28 -35.47
CA TYR A 76 -7.47 4.64 -36.64
C TYR A 76 -8.50 3.89 -37.50
N ASP A 77 -9.50 3.24 -36.90
CA ASP A 77 -10.54 2.48 -37.62
C ASP A 77 -11.59 3.41 -38.26
N ILE A 78 -11.85 4.58 -37.66
CA ILE A 78 -12.80 5.58 -38.19
C ILE A 78 -12.19 6.35 -39.38
N TYR A 79 -10.90 6.67 -39.28
CA TYR A 79 -10.18 7.48 -40.25
C TYR A 79 -9.20 6.66 -41.12
N SER A 80 -9.40 5.34 -41.23
CA SER A 80 -8.48 4.46 -41.96
C SER A 80 -8.37 4.86 -43.44
N SER A 81 -7.13 5.03 -43.91
CA SER A 81 -6.81 5.53 -45.25
C SER A 81 -7.10 4.53 -46.38
N GLU A 82 -7.47 3.29 -46.05
CA GLU A 82 -7.79 2.25 -47.03
C GLU A 82 -9.11 2.51 -47.78
N THR A 83 -10.00 3.37 -47.24
CA THR A 83 -11.24 3.80 -47.91
C THR A 83 -11.15 5.19 -48.56
N ALA A 84 -10.00 5.87 -48.46
CA ALA A 84 -9.78 7.22 -49.01
C ALA A 84 -9.50 7.23 -50.53
N ARG A 85 -9.82 6.16 -51.25
CA ARG A 85 -9.76 6.14 -52.71
C ARG A 85 -11.12 6.54 -53.26
N GLU A 86 -11.18 7.82 -53.67
CA GLU A 86 -12.01 8.41 -54.75
C GLU A 86 -12.90 9.60 -54.38
N LYS A 87 -13.31 9.82 -53.12
CA LYS A 87 -13.98 11.07 -52.67
C LYS A 87 -13.67 11.39 -51.20
N GLN A 88 -13.36 12.66 -50.90
CA GLN A 88 -13.26 13.15 -49.51
C GLN A 88 -14.61 12.90 -48.82
N ARG A 89 -14.64 12.03 -47.79
CA ARG A 89 -15.87 11.80 -47.02
C ARG A 89 -16.16 13.05 -46.20
N GLU A 90 -17.42 13.34 -45.96
CA GLU A 90 -17.83 14.49 -45.14
C GLU A 90 -17.24 14.41 -43.72
N ILE A 91 -17.14 13.20 -43.17
CA ILE A 91 -16.47 12.91 -41.87
C ILE A 91 -14.98 13.22 -41.86
N ASP A 92 -14.33 13.31 -43.02
CA ASP A 92 -12.92 13.66 -43.17
C ASP A 92 -12.71 15.17 -43.37
N THR A 93 -13.78 15.99 -43.30
CA THR A 93 -13.69 17.46 -43.24
C THR A 93 -13.49 17.92 -41.79
N ASP A 94 -13.06 19.17 -41.57
CA ASP A 94 -12.92 19.70 -40.20
C ASP A 94 -14.26 19.70 -39.44
N TYR A 95 -15.34 20.03 -40.14
CA TYR A 95 -16.69 19.99 -39.58
C TYR A 95 -17.13 18.55 -39.25
N GLY A 96 -16.90 17.61 -40.17
CA GLY A 96 -17.22 16.20 -39.96
C GLY A 96 -16.43 15.58 -38.82
N ARG A 97 -15.13 15.87 -38.71
CA ARG A 97 -14.29 15.46 -37.58
C ARG A 97 -14.80 16.02 -36.26
N ALA A 98 -15.10 17.32 -36.21
CA ALA A 98 -15.62 17.95 -35.00
C ALA A 98 -16.97 17.35 -34.56
N PHE A 99 -17.84 17.03 -35.52
CA PHE A 99 -19.10 16.34 -35.24
C PHE A 99 -18.87 14.92 -34.69
N VAL A 100 -18.02 14.13 -35.35
CA VAL A 100 -17.69 12.76 -34.91
C VAL A 100 -17.06 12.78 -33.51
N ASP A 101 -16.10 13.66 -33.26
CA ASP A 101 -15.46 13.80 -31.94
C ASP A 101 -16.48 14.19 -30.86
N SER A 102 -17.47 15.03 -31.17
CA SER A 102 -18.56 15.37 -30.25
C SER A 102 -19.43 14.15 -29.93
N VAL A 103 -19.84 13.38 -30.94
CA VAL A 103 -20.67 12.17 -30.76
C VAL A 103 -19.90 11.11 -29.96
N LEU A 104 -18.61 10.91 -30.27
CA LEU A 104 -17.75 9.99 -29.55
C LEU A 104 -17.62 10.38 -28.08
N LYS A 105 -17.47 11.68 -27.79
CA LYS A 105 -17.39 12.18 -26.42
C LYS A 105 -18.67 11.90 -25.63
N ASP A 106 -19.85 12.09 -26.23
CA ASP A 106 -21.13 11.81 -25.59
C ASP A 106 -21.31 10.30 -25.35
N LEU A 107 -20.98 9.46 -26.35
CA LEU A 107 -21.01 8.00 -26.21
C LEU A 107 -20.04 7.51 -25.13
N GLU A 108 -18.81 8.03 -25.07
CA GLU A 108 -17.84 7.69 -24.04
C GLU A 108 -18.34 8.04 -22.64
N LYS A 109 -19.08 9.15 -22.51
CA LYS A 109 -19.68 9.55 -21.23
C LYS A 109 -20.78 8.58 -20.81
N GLU A 110 -21.69 8.22 -21.71
CA GLU A 110 -22.77 7.27 -21.42
C GLU A 110 -22.26 5.87 -21.10
N LEU A 111 -21.34 5.35 -21.92
CA LEU A 111 -20.78 4.03 -21.75
C LEU A 111 -20.05 3.92 -20.41
N ALA A 112 -19.27 4.93 -20.04
CA ALA A 112 -18.59 4.94 -18.76
C ALA A 112 -19.54 5.06 -17.57
N HIS A 113 -20.61 5.84 -17.70
CA HIS A 113 -21.65 5.90 -16.67
C HIS A 113 -22.30 4.52 -16.47
N ASN A 114 -22.61 3.81 -17.57
CA ASN A 114 -23.16 2.46 -17.51
C ASN A 114 -22.19 1.48 -16.86
N ALA A 115 -20.90 1.54 -17.22
CA ALA A 115 -19.88 0.69 -16.63
C ALA A 115 -19.71 0.93 -15.13
N LEU A 116 -19.67 2.19 -14.70
CA LEU A 116 -19.67 2.56 -13.29
C LEU A 116 -20.91 2.01 -12.57
N CYS A 117 -22.10 2.15 -13.17
CA CYS A 117 -23.33 1.65 -12.57
C CYS A 117 -23.31 0.12 -12.40
N GLU A 118 -22.83 -0.62 -13.39
CA GLU A 118 -22.72 -2.08 -13.30
C GLU A 118 -21.65 -2.51 -12.28
N LEU A 119 -20.51 -1.81 -12.24
CA LEU A 119 -19.46 -2.05 -11.26
C LEU A 119 -19.98 -1.81 -9.83
N TRP A 120 -20.67 -0.69 -9.60
CA TRP A 120 -21.27 -0.36 -8.31
C TRP A 120 -22.37 -1.36 -7.90
N LYS A 121 -23.22 -1.79 -8.84
CA LYS A 121 -24.23 -2.83 -8.58
C LYS A 121 -23.58 -4.16 -8.19
N SER A 122 -22.50 -4.55 -8.88
CA SER A 122 -21.74 -5.76 -8.57
C SER A 122 -21.14 -5.68 -7.16
N HIS A 123 -20.50 -4.55 -6.84
CA HIS A 123 -19.97 -4.23 -5.51
C HIS A 123 -21.05 -4.38 -4.43
N CYS A 124 -22.23 -3.76 -4.61
CA CYS A 124 -23.32 -3.83 -3.64
C CYS A 124 -23.88 -5.25 -3.44
N LYS A 125 -23.86 -6.09 -4.49
CA LYS A 125 -24.35 -7.47 -4.44
C LYS A 125 -23.36 -8.43 -3.77
N ASN A 126 -22.09 -8.06 -3.68
CA ASN A 126 -21.08 -8.91 -3.06
C ASN A 126 -21.34 -9.05 -1.55
N SER A 127 -21.56 -10.29 -1.09
CA SER A 127 -21.84 -10.61 0.32
C SER A 127 -20.63 -10.45 1.25
N GLU A 128 -19.41 -10.48 0.70
CA GLU A 128 -18.17 -10.29 1.46
C GLU A 128 -17.92 -8.81 1.81
N ILE A 129 -18.62 -7.90 1.12
CA ILE A 129 -18.48 -6.46 1.32
C ILE A 129 -19.41 -6.00 2.44
N PRO A 130 -18.89 -5.37 3.50
CA PRO A 130 -19.68 -4.82 4.59
C PRO A 130 -20.73 -3.78 4.15
N ASP A 131 -21.86 -3.72 4.86
CA ASP A 131 -22.97 -2.83 4.51
C ASP A 131 -22.62 -1.34 4.52
N TYR A 132 -21.66 -0.91 5.36
CA TYR A 132 -21.24 0.50 5.39
C TYR A 132 -20.59 0.96 4.07
N GLN A 133 -19.98 0.03 3.31
CA GLN A 133 -19.41 0.29 1.98
C GLN A 133 -20.45 0.19 0.85
N LYS A 134 -21.74 0.01 1.18
CA LYS A 134 -22.85 -0.07 0.20
C LYS A 134 -23.79 1.14 0.30
N THR A 135 -23.45 2.10 1.14
CA THR A 135 -24.26 3.29 1.39
C THR A 135 -24.18 4.28 0.21
N THR A 136 -25.18 5.15 0.09
CA THR A 136 -25.16 6.23 -0.91
C THR A 136 -23.97 7.18 -0.72
N SER A 137 -23.54 7.43 0.52
CA SER A 137 -22.37 8.27 0.78
C SER A 137 -21.11 7.61 0.22
N TYR A 138 -20.91 6.33 0.53
CA TYR A 138 -19.77 5.58 0.02
C TYR A 138 -19.80 5.45 -1.51
N GLY A 139 -20.98 5.30 -2.10
CA GLY A 139 -21.15 5.29 -3.56
C GLY A 139 -20.66 6.56 -4.25
N LYS A 140 -20.76 7.72 -3.59
CA LYS A 140 -20.18 8.97 -4.13
C LYS A 140 -18.66 8.96 -4.10
N ASP A 141 -18.06 8.42 -3.04
CA ASP A 141 -16.61 8.28 -2.94
C ASP A 141 -16.10 7.26 -3.97
N PHE A 142 -16.82 6.16 -4.16
CA PHE A 142 -16.56 5.16 -5.19
C PHE A 142 -16.57 5.78 -6.60
N GLU A 143 -17.63 6.53 -6.93
CA GLU A 143 -17.75 7.26 -8.20
C GLU A 143 -16.62 8.28 -8.39
N ARG A 144 -16.27 9.03 -7.34
CA ARG A 144 -15.17 10.00 -7.37
C ARG A 144 -13.85 9.32 -7.76
N PHE A 145 -13.50 8.22 -7.09
CA PHE A 145 -12.26 7.49 -7.38
C PHE A 145 -12.27 6.88 -8.78
N TYR A 146 -13.38 6.29 -9.21
CA TYR A 146 -13.54 5.77 -10.57
C TYR A 146 -13.34 6.86 -11.64
N ASN A 147 -13.95 8.03 -11.45
CA ASN A 147 -13.82 9.14 -12.39
C ASN A 147 -12.41 9.73 -12.40
N ALA A 148 -11.72 9.82 -11.26
CA ALA A 148 -10.33 10.24 -11.20
C ALA A 148 -9.41 9.29 -12.01
N GLY A 149 -9.63 7.98 -11.87
CA GLY A 149 -8.91 6.99 -12.68
C GLY A 149 -9.10 7.19 -14.18
N ARG A 150 -10.34 7.49 -14.61
CA ARG A 150 -10.67 7.79 -16.01
C ARG A 150 -10.00 9.07 -16.52
N GLU A 151 -10.03 10.13 -15.72
CA GLU A 151 -9.42 11.42 -16.08
C GLU A 151 -7.92 11.28 -16.34
N HIS A 152 -7.23 10.50 -15.49
CA HIS A 152 -5.79 10.32 -15.56
C HIS A 152 -5.34 9.15 -16.43
N LEU A 153 -6.26 8.41 -17.07
CA LEU A 153 -5.93 7.27 -17.93
C LEU A 153 -4.89 7.61 -19.01
N HIS A 154 -4.92 8.81 -19.56
CA HIS A 154 -3.97 9.23 -20.60
C HIS A 154 -2.50 9.21 -20.14
N LEU A 155 -2.26 9.14 -18.82
CA LEU A 155 -0.94 9.00 -18.19
C LEU A 155 -0.50 7.53 -18.05
N LEU A 156 -1.38 6.56 -18.30
CA LEU A 156 -1.02 5.14 -18.34
C LEU A 156 -0.35 4.76 -19.66
N LEU A 157 0.48 3.71 -19.58
CA LEU A 157 1.25 3.19 -20.69
C LEU A 157 0.36 2.74 -21.85
N LYS A 158 0.78 3.08 -23.07
CA LYS A 158 0.19 2.57 -24.30
C LYS A 158 0.76 1.20 -24.65
N VAL A 159 0.01 0.43 -25.42
CA VAL A 159 0.49 -0.85 -25.96
C VAL A 159 1.72 -0.58 -26.82
N GLY A 160 2.86 -1.19 -26.45
CA GLY A 160 4.14 -1.00 -27.14
C GLY A 160 5.11 -0.03 -26.44
N ASP A 161 4.73 0.59 -25.31
CA ASP A 161 5.66 1.41 -24.54
C ASP A 161 6.76 0.52 -23.92
N GLU A 162 7.99 0.66 -24.44
CA GLU A 162 9.17 -0.02 -23.90
C GLU A 162 9.56 0.53 -22.52
N ASN A 163 9.26 1.80 -22.26
CA ASN A 163 9.53 2.47 -20.99
C ASN A 163 8.29 2.42 -20.08
N LYS A 164 8.24 1.41 -19.20
CA LYS A 164 7.13 1.16 -18.28
C LYS A 164 7.05 2.14 -17.09
N ASN A 165 7.02 3.44 -17.38
CA ASN A 165 6.93 4.50 -16.37
C ASN A 165 5.48 4.78 -15.95
N TYR A 166 5.06 4.25 -14.81
CA TYR A 166 3.74 4.49 -14.22
C TYR A 166 3.70 5.72 -13.32
N ARG A 167 4.85 6.34 -13.01
CA ARG A 167 4.96 7.44 -12.03
C ARG A 167 3.98 8.59 -12.29
N PRO A 168 3.79 9.10 -13.53
CA PRO A 168 2.86 10.20 -13.77
C PRO A 168 1.44 9.87 -13.31
N PHE A 169 0.95 8.67 -13.64
CA PHE A 169 -0.37 8.22 -13.20
C PHE A 169 -0.43 8.07 -11.67
N VAL A 170 0.52 7.33 -11.08
CA VAL A 170 0.55 7.08 -9.63
C VAL A 170 0.61 8.39 -8.83
N LYS A 171 1.32 9.39 -9.34
CA LYS A 171 1.41 10.73 -8.74
C LYS A 171 0.07 11.43 -8.67
N GLU A 172 -0.70 11.43 -9.75
CA GLU A 172 -2.05 12.00 -9.76
C GLU A 172 -3.01 11.22 -8.85
N VAL A 173 -2.87 9.89 -8.78
CA VAL A 173 -3.63 9.07 -7.83
C VAL A 173 -3.38 9.50 -6.39
N PHE A 174 -2.12 9.66 -5.99
CA PHE A 174 -1.82 10.15 -4.64
C PHE A 174 -2.37 11.55 -4.40
N LYS A 175 -2.25 12.48 -5.36
CA LYS A 175 -2.85 13.82 -5.24
C LYS A 175 -4.35 13.75 -4.98
N GLU A 176 -5.07 12.91 -5.72
CA GLU A 176 -6.50 12.68 -5.50
C GLU A 176 -6.77 12.13 -4.09
N MET A 177 -5.96 11.19 -3.62
CA MET A 177 -6.06 10.63 -2.27
C MET A 177 -5.84 11.69 -1.18
N PHE A 178 -4.83 12.54 -1.32
CA PHE A 178 -4.58 13.66 -0.39
C PHE A 178 -5.73 14.66 -0.40
N GLN A 179 -6.23 15.04 -1.58
CA GLN A 179 -7.37 15.94 -1.72
C GLN A 179 -8.65 15.35 -1.12
N TYR A 180 -8.89 14.06 -1.35
CA TYR A 180 -10.01 13.35 -0.73
C TYR A 180 -9.90 13.35 0.80
N ALA A 181 -8.69 13.24 1.33
CA ALA A 181 -8.39 13.29 2.75
C ALA A 181 -8.36 14.70 3.36
N GLU A 182 -8.61 15.74 2.56
CA GLU A 182 -8.50 17.14 2.98
C GLU A 182 -7.10 17.45 3.57
N ALA A 183 -6.09 16.77 3.04
CA ALA A 183 -4.70 16.89 3.45
C ALA A 183 -3.90 17.76 2.48
N SER A 184 -2.80 18.33 2.97
CA SER A 184 -1.81 18.96 2.10
C SER A 184 -1.21 17.91 1.16
N VAL A 185 -0.95 18.30 -0.08
CA VAL A 185 -0.23 17.44 -1.03
C VAL A 185 1.27 17.63 -0.79
N PRO A 186 2.04 16.56 -0.53
CA PRO A 186 3.49 16.65 -0.42
C PRO A 186 4.11 17.23 -1.68
N ASN A 187 5.25 17.91 -1.52
CA ASN A 187 6.02 18.38 -2.66
C ASN A 187 6.53 17.20 -3.51
N ASP A 188 6.94 17.51 -4.73
CA ASP A 188 7.34 16.51 -5.70
C ASP A 188 8.41 15.53 -5.16
N PRO A 189 9.52 15.96 -4.54
CA PRO A 189 10.50 15.04 -3.98
C PRO A 189 9.90 14.03 -2.99
N ILE A 190 9.07 14.46 -2.04
CA ILE A 190 8.44 13.56 -1.07
C ILE A 190 7.45 12.62 -1.77
N LEU A 191 6.67 13.14 -2.71
CA LEU A 191 5.71 12.35 -3.46
C LEU A 191 6.42 11.26 -4.28
N GLU A 192 7.56 11.57 -4.90
CA GLU A 192 8.39 10.59 -5.60
C GLU A 192 8.94 9.51 -4.62
N GLU A 193 9.35 9.89 -3.41
CA GLU A 193 9.81 8.93 -2.39
C GLU A 193 8.66 8.01 -1.93
N ILE A 194 7.45 8.55 -1.74
CA ILE A 194 6.26 7.79 -1.39
C ILE A 194 5.92 6.79 -2.50
N ILE A 195 5.90 7.22 -3.77
CA ILE A 195 5.63 6.35 -4.93
C ILE A 195 6.59 5.17 -4.97
N THR A 196 7.88 5.39 -4.71
CA THR A 196 8.89 4.34 -4.81
C THR A 196 8.84 3.37 -3.64
N ASN A 197 8.57 3.85 -2.42
CA ASN A 197 8.83 3.08 -1.18
C ASN A 197 7.59 2.79 -0.32
N CYS A 198 6.49 3.52 -0.46
CA CYS A 198 5.24 3.26 0.30
C CYS A 198 4.36 2.18 -0.37
N ASN A 199 4.98 1.16 -0.95
CA ASN A 199 4.29 0.02 -1.56
C ASN A 199 4.30 -1.21 -0.62
N GLN A 200 3.65 -2.30 -1.03
CA GLN A 200 3.50 -3.50 -0.20
C GLN A 200 4.86 -4.11 0.18
N ALA A 201 5.88 -4.00 -0.65
CA ALA A 201 7.19 -4.56 -0.40
C ALA A 201 8.19 -3.58 0.24
N GLY A 202 7.99 -2.27 0.10
CA GLY A 202 9.02 -1.24 0.35
C GLY A 202 9.64 -1.24 1.75
N TYR A 203 9.15 -0.40 2.66
CA TYR A 203 9.73 -0.28 4.01
C TYR A 203 9.70 -1.59 4.82
N GLU A 204 8.78 -2.48 4.47
CA GLU A 204 8.66 -3.81 5.04
C GLU A 204 9.86 -4.71 4.77
N PHE A 205 10.29 -4.80 3.49
CA PHE A 205 11.42 -5.64 3.12
C PHE A 205 12.69 -5.17 3.82
N ALA A 206 12.83 -3.86 4.00
CA ALA A 206 13.98 -3.28 4.63
C ALA A 206 14.09 -3.58 6.13
N VAL A 207 12.98 -3.47 6.88
CA VAL A 207 13.08 -3.35 8.34
C VAL A 207 12.93 -4.68 9.08
N SER A 208 12.11 -5.59 8.58
CA SER A 208 11.73 -6.80 9.32
C SER A 208 12.23 -8.09 8.70
N ILE A 209 12.28 -8.16 7.37
CA ILE A 209 12.51 -9.42 6.64
C ILE A 209 13.91 -10.01 6.94
N PRO A 210 15.03 -9.26 6.83
CA PRO A 210 16.35 -9.85 7.01
C PRO A 210 16.59 -10.35 8.44
N ILE A 211 16.02 -9.66 9.44
CA ILE A 211 16.21 -9.98 10.86
C ILE A 211 15.27 -11.10 11.29
N LEU A 212 13.98 -10.99 10.98
CA LEU A 212 12.99 -11.98 11.36
C LEU A 212 13.19 -13.28 10.60
N GLU A 213 13.38 -13.26 9.28
CA GLU A 213 13.56 -14.52 8.52
C GLU A 213 14.81 -15.27 8.99
N SER A 214 15.94 -14.59 9.11
CA SER A 214 17.18 -15.24 9.55
C SER A 214 17.05 -15.81 10.97
N SER A 215 16.38 -15.10 11.87
CA SER A 215 16.17 -15.57 13.25
C SER A 215 15.16 -16.71 13.33
N LEU A 216 14.06 -16.65 12.57
CA LEU A 216 13.01 -17.66 12.58
C LEU A 216 13.51 -18.98 11.96
N LEU A 217 14.23 -18.91 10.84
CA LEU A 217 14.73 -20.08 10.12
C LEU A 217 15.65 -20.95 10.98
N GLU A 218 16.48 -20.36 11.83
CA GLU A 218 17.35 -21.10 12.75
C GLU A 218 16.57 -22.03 13.70
N TYR A 219 15.32 -21.67 14.02
CA TYR A 219 14.46 -22.41 14.93
C TYR A 219 13.41 -23.25 14.19
N GLY A 220 13.59 -23.48 12.88
CA GLY A 220 12.64 -24.24 12.05
C GLY A 220 11.31 -23.51 11.83
N LEU A 221 11.33 -22.18 11.95
CA LEU A 221 10.15 -21.32 11.79
C LEU A 221 10.28 -20.46 10.54
N LYS A 222 9.15 -19.93 10.08
CA LYS A 222 9.10 -18.92 9.02
C LYS A 222 8.06 -17.85 9.34
N GLY A 223 8.24 -16.67 8.77
CA GLY A 223 7.27 -15.59 8.81
C GLY A 223 6.38 -15.60 7.58
N GLU A 224 5.08 -15.46 7.76
CA GLU A 224 4.11 -15.20 6.71
C GLU A 224 3.54 -13.79 6.92
N TYR A 225 3.80 -12.90 5.96
CA TYR A 225 3.45 -11.49 6.07
C TYR A 225 1.99 -11.25 5.72
N SER A 226 1.30 -10.45 6.54
CA SER A 226 -0.09 -10.08 6.29
C SER A 226 -0.27 -9.41 4.93
N LYS A 227 -1.32 -9.81 4.22
CA LYS A 227 -1.74 -9.16 2.98
C LYS A 227 -2.47 -7.84 3.25
N ASN A 228 -3.07 -7.69 4.44
CA ASN A 228 -3.83 -6.50 4.82
C ASN A 228 -2.89 -5.47 5.43
N LYS A 229 -2.24 -4.69 4.56
CA LYS A 229 -1.33 -3.62 4.99
C LYS A 229 -2.04 -2.29 4.98
N THR A 230 -1.68 -1.45 5.95
CA THR A 230 -2.16 -0.08 6.04
C THR A 230 -0.96 0.85 6.11
N MET A 231 -0.90 1.78 5.16
CA MET A 231 0.08 2.86 5.15
C MET A 231 -0.58 4.13 5.68
N CYS A 232 -0.08 4.63 6.79
CA CYS A 232 -0.53 5.89 7.37
C CYS A 232 0.41 7.01 6.90
N ILE A 233 -0.17 8.08 6.36
CA ILE A 233 0.57 9.23 5.85
C ILE A 233 -0.10 10.50 6.40
N ASP A 234 0.61 11.22 7.26
CA ASP A 234 0.13 12.51 7.75
C ASP A 234 0.93 13.63 7.08
N CYS A 235 0.24 14.44 6.28
CA CYS A 235 0.81 15.60 5.60
C CYS A 235 0.01 16.86 5.97
N ALA A 236 0.58 17.65 6.86
CA ALA A 236 0.11 19.00 7.17
C ALA A 236 0.87 20.05 6.36
N ASP A 237 2.14 19.79 6.03
CA ASP A 237 3.04 20.68 5.31
C ASP A 237 3.59 19.97 4.07
N PRO A 238 3.49 20.56 2.86
CA PRO A 238 4.07 20.00 1.64
C PRO A 238 5.56 19.62 1.74
N ILE A 239 6.35 20.27 2.60
CA ILE A 239 7.79 19.96 2.76
C ILE A 239 8.09 18.97 3.88
N SER A 240 7.08 18.52 4.64
CA SER A 240 7.25 17.60 5.78
C SER A 240 6.07 16.63 5.89
N THR A 241 6.33 15.34 5.69
CA THR A 241 5.32 14.29 5.70
C THR A 241 5.71 13.17 6.65
N LYS A 242 4.83 12.86 7.60
CA LYS A 242 5.01 11.74 8.51
C LYS A 242 4.47 10.46 7.86
N VAL A 243 5.25 9.40 7.88
CA VAL A 243 4.88 8.09 7.34
C VAL A 243 4.93 7.07 8.47
N LYS A 244 3.91 6.23 8.55
CA LYS A 244 3.85 5.09 9.46
C LYS A 244 3.37 3.84 8.72
N SER A 245 4.13 2.77 8.85
CA SER A 245 3.82 1.45 8.29
C SER A 245 3.63 0.47 9.42
N ASP A 246 2.41 -0.06 9.55
CA ASP A 246 2.09 -1.12 10.50
C ASP A 246 2.10 -2.47 9.79
N MET A 247 2.80 -3.44 10.39
CA MET A 247 2.94 -4.78 9.87
C MET A 247 2.55 -5.82 10.93
N LEU A 248 1.96 -6.91 10.42
CA LEU A 248 1.71 -8.14 11.15
C LEU A 248 2.39 -9.31 10.43
N VAL A 249 3.19 -10.08 11.14
CA VAL A 249 3.89 -11.27 10.66
C VAL A 249 3.41 -12.48 11.44
N PHE A 250 2.84 -13.44 10.74
CA PHE A 250 2.44 -14.71 11.31
C PHE A 250 3.62 -15.65 11.37
N VAL A 251 3.96 -16.12 12.56
CA VAL A 251 5.03 -17.11 12.71
C VAL A 251 4.41 -18.50 12.58
N THR A 252 4.92 -19.29 11.64
CA THR A 252 4.48 -20.68 11.43
C THR A 252 5.68 -21.63 11.48
N LYS A 253 5.41 -22.94 11.60
CA LYS A 253 6.45 -23.96 11.40
C LYS A 253 6.82 -24.03 9.91
N PHE A 254 8.08 -24.35 9.64
CA PHE A 254 8.55 -24.55 8.28
C PHE A 254 7.89 -25.78 7.62
N ASP A 255 7.86 -26.90 8.35
CA ASP A 255 7.36 -28.21 7.86
C ASP A 255 5.83 -28.35 7.92
N ASN A 256 5.15 -27.42 8.59
CA ASN A 256 3.69 -27.40 8.69
C ASN A 256 3.16 -25.94 8.67
N PRO A 257 3.07 -25.32 7.49
CA PRO A 257 2.75 -23.90 7.37
C PRO A 257 1.31 -23.55 7.77
N GLY A 258 0.41 -24.54 7.93
CA GLY A 258 -0.97 -24.31 8.37
C GLY A 258 -1.11 -24.03 9.87
N GLU A 259 -0.08 -24.29 10.69
CA GLU A 259 -0.11 -24.08 12.14
C GLU A 259 0.54 -22.74 12.49
N LYS A 260 -0.31 -21.74 12.75
CA LYS A 260 0.11 -20.44 13.29
C LYS A 260 0.54 -20.59 14.75
N ILE A 261 1.77 -20.18 15.05
CA ILE A 261 2.38 -20.21 16.39
C ILE A 261 2.03 -18.93 17.15
N CYS A 262 2.31 -17.77 16.55
CA CYS A 262 2.07 -16.47 17.18
C CYS A 262 2.10 -15.33 16.14
N ASP A 263 1.73 -14.13 16.59
CA ASP A 263 1.77 -12.90 15.80
C ASP A 263 2.90 -11.99 16.26
N LEU A 264 3.78 -11.62 15.34
CA LEU A 264 4.73 -10.52 15.54
C LEU A 264 4.13 -9.26 14.93
N SER A 265 4.09 -8.17 15.69
CA SER A 265 3.67 -6.87 15.17
C SER A 265 4.85 -5.92 15.16
N THR A 266 5.10 -5.29 14.02
CA THR A 266 6.10 -4.25 13.83
C THR A 266 5.42 -2.97 13.38
N SER A 267 6.00 -1.84 13.76
CA SER A 267 5.56 -0.53 13.29
C SER A 267 6.77 0.34 13.07
N LEU A 268 6.90 0.84 11.85
CA LEU A 268 7.94 1.79 11.46
C LEU A 268 7.31 3.15 11.25
N GLU A 269 7.84 4.16 11.91
CA GLU A 269 7.38 5.55 11.82
C GLU A 269 8.58 6.47 11.59
N PHE A 270 8.45 7.46 10.71
CA PHE A 270 9.47 8.48 10.46
C PHE A 270 8.84 9.70 9.78
N VAL A 271 9.61 10.78 9.67
CA VAL A 271 9.23 12.00 8.94
C VAL A 271 10.13 12.14 7.71
N LEU A 272 9.52 12.40 6.56
CA LEU A 272 10.19 12.79 5.33
C LEU A 272 10.22 14.33 5.25
N GLU A 273 11.40 14.91 5.18
CA GLU A 273 11.58 16.35 4.96
C GLU A 273 12.27 16.61 3.63
N SER A 274 11.84 17.66 2.93
CA SER A 274 12.42 18.06 1.65
C SER A 274 12.89 19.51 1.64
N GLN A 275 14.20 19.70 1.45
CA GLN A 275 14.85 20.99 1.17
C GLN A 275 15.65 20.91 -0.14
N ASP A 276 16.74 20.12 -0.15
CA ASP A 276 17.60 19.85 -1.33
C ASP A 276 17.55 18.38 -1.80
N GLY A 277 16.55 17.66 -1.32
CA GLY A 277 16.41 16.20 -1.42
C GLY A 277 15.57 15.68 -0.26
N VAL A 278 15.19 14.40 -0.29
CA VAL A 278 14.39 13.80 0.79
C VAL A 278 15.29 13.24 1.88
N THR A 279 15.07 13.69 3.11
CA THR A 279 15.76 13.19 4.30
C THR A 279 14.77 12.55 5.27
N TYR A 280 15.24 11.54 6.00
CA TYR A 280 14.45 10.81 6.99
C TYR A 280 14.80 11.33 8.39
N LYS A 281 13.78 11.70 9.17
CA LYS A 281 13.89 12.23 10.53
C LYS A 281 13.01 11.45 11.49
N ASP A 282 13.33 11.56 12.77
CA ASP A 282 12.54 11.03 13.89
C ASP A 282 12.09 9.58 13.74
N GLY A 283 12.98 8.75 13.16
CA GLY A 283 12.74 7.33 12.96
C GLY A 283 12.47 6.60 14.27
N LYS A 284 11.36 5.87 14.31
CA LYS A 284 10.92 5.04 15.42
C LYS A 284 10.53 3.66 14.89
N LEU A 285 11.09 2.63 15.51
CA LEU A 285 10.73 1.24 15.22
C LEU A 285 10.20 0.60 16.50
N LEU A 286 8.96 0.15 16.45
CA LEU A 286 8.32 -0.62 17.51
C LEU A 286 8.22 -2.07 17.06
N LEU A 287 8.64 -2.99 17.94
CA LEU A 287 8.43 -4.42 17.77
C LEU A 287 7.73 -4.98 19.01
N THR A 288 6.64 -5.69 18.77
CA THR A 288 5.93 -6.46 19.79
C THR A 288 6.28 -7.94 19.62
N ILE A 289 6.95 -8.50 20.63
CA ILE A 289 7.42 -9.90 20.62
C ILE A 289 6.58 -10.73 21.59
N PRO A 290 5.91 -11.79 21.13
CA PRO A 290 5.20 -12.74 21.97
C PRO A 290 6.14 -13.53 22.90
N LYS A 291 5.72 -13.79 24.14
CA LYS A 291 6.56 -14.46 25.14
C LYS A 291 6.74 -15.95 24.86
N GLU A 292 5.86 -16.54 24.08
CA GLU A 292 5.85 -17.95 23.68
C GLU A 292 7.11 -18.29 22.87
N LEU A 293 7.71 -17.29 22.19
CA LEU A 293 8.99 -17.44 21.50
C LEU A 293 10.16 -17.78 22.44
N LYS A 294 10.00 -17.65 23.77
CA LYS A 294 10.97 -18.17 24.74
C LYS A 294 11.04 -19.69 24.80
N ASN A 295 10.00 -20.38 24.33
CA ASN A 295 9.94 -21.84 24.31
C ASN A 295 10.82 -22.44 23.20
N TYR A 296 11.16 -21.64 22.18
CA TYR A 296 12.05 -22.01 21.09
C TYR A 296 13.50 -21.75 21.53
N LYS A 297 14.19 -22.82 21.91
CA LYS A 297 15.55 -22.79 22.44
C LYS A 297 16.52 -23.41 21.44
N GLY A 298 17.57 -22.67 21.09
CA GLY A 298 18.74 -23.17 20.41
C GLY A 298 19.77 -23.65 21.42
N GLU A 299 20.99 -23.92 20.95
CA GLU A 299 22.07 -24.47 21.80
C GLU A 299 22.44 -23.58 22.99
N SER A 300 22.25 -22.26 22.89
CA SER A 300 22.67 -21.30 23.93
C SER A 300 21.67 -20.19 24.26
N ARG A 301 20.68 -19.93 23.41
CA ARG A 301 19.75 -18.80 23.56
C ARG A 301 18.35 -19.20 23.08
N ASN A 302 17.33 -18.48 23.55
CA ASN A 302 15.98 -18.62 23.02
C ASN A 302 15.71 -17.56 21.94
N LEU A 303 14.75 -17.86 21.06
CA LEU A 303 14.40 -17.02 19.91
C LEU A 303 13.95 -15.62 20.33
N PHE A 304 13.20 -15.50 21.44
CA PHE A 304 12.78 -14.19 21.98
C PHE A 304 13.99 -13.27 22.26
N ASP A 305 15.00 -13.78 22.96
CA ASP A 305 16.20 -13.00 23.29
C ASP A 305 17.05 -12.68 22.05
N VAL A 306 17.10 -13.61 21.08
CA VAL A 306 17.79 -13.42 19.79
C VAL A 306 17.16 -12.29 18.98
N ILE A 307 15.84 -12.33 18.77
CA ILE A 307 15.11 -11.28 18.05
C ILE A 307 15.30 -9.94 18.76
N LYS A 308 15.10 -9.91 20.08
CA LYS A 308 15.25 -8.70 20.90
C LYS A 308 16.63 -8.05 20.72
N GLU A 309 17.70 -8.82 20.85
CA GLU A 309 19.08 -8.32 20.74
C GLU A 309 19.35 -7.73 19.35
N TYR A 310 18.95 -8.44 18.29
CA TYR A 310 19.26 -8.02 16.93
C TYR A 310 18.43 -6.85 16.46
N PHE A 311 17.16 -6.77 16.85
CA PHE A 311 16.35 -5.58 16.62
C PHE A 311 16.89 -4.36 17.35
N GLN A 312 17.36 -4.51 18.59
CA GLN A 312 17.98 -3.42 19.33
C GLN A 312 19.22 -2.90 18.59
N LYS A 313 20.14 -3.79 18.20
CA LYS A 313 21.36 -3.43 17.46
C LYS A 313 21.06 -2.74 16.14
N PHE A 314 20.02 -3.18 15.44
CA PHE A 314 19.55 -2.56 14.21
C PHE A 314 19.08 -1.13 14.46
N CYS A 315 18.25 -0.91 15.47
CA CYS A 315 17.75 0.43 15.81
C CYS A 315 18.89 1.37 16.23
N GLU A 316 19.80 0.91 17.09
CA GLU A 316 20.98 1.66 17.51
C GLU A 316 21.82 2.10 16.31
N LYS A 317 22.00 1.20 15.33
CA LYS A 317 22.77 1.50 14.13
C LYS A 317 22.12 2.57 13.24
N LEU A 318 20.80 2.52 13.08
CA LEU A 318 20.06 3.49 12.29
C LEU A 318 19.68 4.75 13.08
N GLY A 319 20.10 4.88 14.34
CA GLY A 319 19.71 6.01 15.19
C GLY A 319 18.20 6.08 15.46
N PHE A 320 17.49 4.96 15.33
CA PHE A 320 16.06 4.87 15.62
C PHE A 320 15.82 4.78 17.12
N LYS A 321 14.75 5.44 17.57
CA LYS A 321 14.24 5.21 18.92
C LYS A 321 13.64 3.81 18.97
N PHE A 322 14.24 2.96 19.82
CA PHE A 322 13.80 1.58 20.00
C PHE A 322 12.89 1.44 21.21
N GLU A 323 11.70 0.89 20.99
CA GLU A 323 10.76 0.53 22.05
C GLU A 323 10.35 -0.93 21.90
N ILE A 324 10.40 -1.70 23.00
CA ILE A 324 9.88 -3.07 23.05
C ILE A 324 8.63 -3.09 23.90
N LYS A 325 7.56 -3.67 23.35
CA LYS A 325 6.40 -4.10 24.14
C LYS A 325 6.39 -5.64 24.21
N THR A 326 6.34 -6.19 25.42
CA THR A 326 6.12 -7.63 25.61
C THR A 326 4.65 -7.90 25.81
N GLN A 327 4.05 -8.71 24.94
CA GLN A 327 2.67 -9.16 25.12
C GLN A 327 2.66 -10.33 26.11
N LYS A 328 1.78 -10.28 27.13
CA LYS A 328 1.37 -11.48 27.86
C LYS A 328 0.16 -12.01 27.10
N ILE A 329 0.17 -13.28 26.71
CA ILE A 329 -1.10 -13.99 26.52
C ILE A 329 -1.66 -14.15 27.94
N GLU A 330 -2.73 -13.43 28.26
CA GLU A 330 -3.68 -13.95 29.24
C GLU A 330 -4.28 -15.19 28.57
N HIS A 331 -3.88 -16.36 29.07
CA HIS A 331 -4.57 -17.59 28.72
C HIS A 331 -5.99 -17.47 29.27
N ASP A 332 -6.95 -17.08 28.44
CA ASP A 332 -8.37 -17.34 28.68
C ASP A 332 -8.61 -18.84 28.47
N LEU A 333 -8.20 -19.64 29.45
CA LEU A 333 -8.68 -21.00 29.64
C LEU A 333 -8.72 -21.28 31.15
N ASP A 334 -9.66 -20.63 31.83
CA ASP A 334 -10.52 -21.27 32.84
C ASP A 334 -11.49 -20.22 33.42
N ASP A 335 -12.63 -20.05 32.74
CA ASP A 335 -13.94 -20.25 33.38
C ASP A 335 -15.05 -19.95 32.37
N SER A 336 -15.98 -20.88 32.29
CA SER A 336 -17.18 -20.80 31.46
C SER A 336 -17.99 -19.53 31.73
N LEU A 337 -18.14 -18.69 30.71
CA LEU A 337 -19.28 -17.78 30.59
C LEU A 337 -19.85 -17.87 29.16
N LYS A 338 -20.88 -18.71 29.00
CA LYS A 338 -21.92 -18.41 28.01
C LYS A 338 -22.47 -17.04 28.37
N VAL A 339 -22.47 -16.09 27.42
CA VAL A 339 -23.61 -15.20 27.08
C VAL A 339 -23.25 -14.28 25.89
N ASN A 340 -24.08 -14.42 24.86
CA ASN A 340 -24.49 -13.51 23.78
C ASN A 340 -23.48 -12.90 22.79
N SER A 341 -23.56 -13.45 21.59
CA SER A 341 -23.40 -12.79 20.29
C SER A 341 -24.10 -11.43 20.23
N HIS A 342 -23.36 -10.34 20.44
CA HIS A 342 -23.61 -9.00 19.91
C HIS A 342 -22.46 -8.08 20.33
N LEU A 343 -21.29 -8.17 19.69
CA LEU A 343 -20.23 -7.16 19.83
C LEU A 343 -19.17 -7.18 18.69
N GLU A 344 -19.54 -7.63 17.48
CA GLU A 344 -18.70 -7.47 16.27
C GLU A 344 -18.75 -6.05 15.67
N SER A 345 -18.87 -5.02 16.51
CA SER A 345 -18.86 -3.62 16.06
C SER A 345 -18.10 -2.73 17.04
N LEU A 346 -16.79 -2.97 17.20
CA LEU A 346 -15.91 -2.02 17.86
C LEU A 346 -14.64 -1.78 17.03
N ARG A 347 -14.51 -0.50 16.64
CA ARG A 347 -13.41 0.12 15.86
C ARG A 347 -12.04 -0.09 16.51
N PRO A 348 -10.92 -0.06 15.74
CA PRO A 348 -9.62 0.35 16.27
C PRO A 348 -9.61 1.86 16.60
N PRO A 349 -8.70 2.33 17.47
CA PRO A 349 -8.86 3.58 18.20
C PRO A 349 -8.78 4.83 17.32
N ILE A 350 -9.67 5.77 17.63
CA ILE A 350 -9.63 7.17 17.20
C ILE A 350 -8.28 7.75 17.67
N CYS A 351 -7.50 8.33 16.77
CA CYS A 351 -6.42 9.23 17.15
C CYS A 351 -7.04 10.45 17.85
N SER A 352 -7.01 10.48 19.18
CA SER A 352 -7.47 11.63 19.96
C SER A 352 -6.40 12.72 19.98
N ASN A 353 -6.58 13.75 19.16
CA ASN A 353 -5.99 15.06 19.42
C ASN A 353 -6.86 15.79 20.44
N ASN A 354 -6.49 15.70 21.72
CA ASN A 354 -6.91 16.63 22.75
C ASN A 354 -5.67 17.39 23.22
N TYR A 355 -5.47 18.60 22.70
CA TYR A 355 -4.80 19.65 23.46
C TYR A 355 -5.84 20.70 23.81
N ALA A 356 -6.15 20.72 25.11
CA ALA A 356 -6.85 21.80 25.76
C ALA A 356 -6.02 23.08 25.66
N LEU A 357 -6.60 24.15 25.12
CA LEU A 357 -6.16 25.50 25.41
C LEU A 357 -7.02 26.02 26.57
N GLY A 358 -6.41 26.02 27.76
CA GLY A 358 -6.81 26.86 28.87
C GLY A 358 -5.75 27.93 29.06
N HIS A 359 -6.05 29.15 28.65
CA HIS A 359 -6.08 30.36 29.48
C HIS A 359 -6.43 31.59 28.64
#